data_AF-A0A6P1CY26-F1
#
_entry.id   AF-A0A6P1CY26-F1
#
_cell.length_a   1.000
_cell.length_b   1.000
_cell.length_c   1.000
_cell.angle_alpha   90.00
_cell.angle_beta   90.00
_cell.angle_gamma   90.00
#
_symmetry.space_group_name_H-M   'P 1'
#
loop_
_entity.id
_entity.type
_entity.pdbx_description
1 polymer ?
#
loop_
_entity_poly.entity_id
_entity_poly.type
_entity_poly.pdbx_seq_one_letter_code
_entity_poly.pdbx_strand_id
1 'polypeptide(L)'
;MLPAPDHIVPPSVFVDVFAAARHHIDVLVYAAVFLHEAYPRLNDLLIERAGAGCSIRIAVGDADSANVRQRGDEEKFGHGIESRCRLALLHYRPLQATPGIELRTHATTLYNSIFRADEEMLVNAHIWGMNAYRAPVWHLRRTTDGGLFDTYTDSFEAVWQTGRPVEG
;
A
#
# COMPACT_ATOMS: atom_id res chain seq x y z
N MET A 1 10.98 -24.68 -12.56
CA MET A 1 10.66 -23.42 -11.86
C MET A 1 11.95 -22.64 -11.78
N LEU A 2 12.08 -21.51 -12.50
CA LEU A 2 13.28 -20.67 -12.40
C LEU A 2 13.35 -20.10 -10.96
N PRO A 3 14.54 -19.98 -10.36
CA PRO A 3 14.68 -19.38 -9.04
C PRO A 3 14.06 -17.98 -9.04
N ALA A 4 13.43 -17.62 -7.92
CA ALA A 4 12.95 -16.26 -7.73
C ALA A 4 14.17 -15.33 -7.83
N PRO A 5 14.12 -14.27 -8.63
CA PRO A 5 15.30 -13.45 -8.86
C PRO A 5 15.71 -12.72 -7.56
N ASP A 6 17.01 -12.58 -7.34
CA ASP A 6 17.66 -12.09 -6.11
C ASP A 6 17.31 -10.65 -5.65
N HIS A 7 16.31 -10.01 -6.27
CA HIS A 7 15.90 -8.61 -6.02
C HIS A 7 14.52 -8.45 -5.39
N ILE A 8 13.80 -9.54 -5.09
CA ILE A 8 12.49 -9.44 -4.42
C ILE A 8 12.71 -9.02 -2.97
N VAL A 9 12.09 -7.90 -2.58
CA VAL A 9 12.17 -7.42 -1.20
C VAL A 9 11.31 -8.30 -0.29
N PRO A 10 11.86 -8.85 0.80
CA PRO A 10 11.11 -9.69 1.72
C PRO A 10 9.92 -8.91 2.33
N PRO A 11 8.73 -9.53 2.48
CA PRO A 11 7.59 -8.90 3.13
C PRO A 11 7.88 -8.40 4.55
N SER A 12 8.83 -9.04 5.25
CA SER A 12 9.27 -8.61 6.59
C SER A 12 9.77 -7.17 6.60
N VAL A 13 10.40 -6.67 5.52
CA VAL A 13 10.88 -5.28 5.45
C VAL A 13 9.73 -4.29 5.60
N PHE A 14 8.58 -4.57 4.98
CA PHE A 14 7.38 -3.74 5.09
C PHE A 14 6.76 -3.82 6.49
N VAL A 15 6.72 -5.04 7.05
CA VAL A 15 6.19 -5.29 8.39
C VAL A 15 7.05 -4.58 9.45
N ASP A 16 8.37 -4.62 9.32
CA ASP A 16 9.31 -3.98 10.24
C ASP A 16 9.14 -2.45 10.25
N VAL A 17 8.92 -1.85 9.06
CA VAL A 17 8.60 -0.42 8.93
C VAL A 17 7.30 -0.07 9.66
N PHE A 18 6.23 -0.85 9.51
CA PHE A 18 4.98 -0.61 10.24
C PHE A 18 5.09 -0.86 11.74
N ALA A 19 5.86 -1.87 12.14
CA ALA A 19 6.06 -2.21 13.55
C ALA A 19 6.84 -1.14 14.31
N ALA A 20 7.74 -0.42 13.63
CA ALA A 20 8.49 0.69 14.20
C ALA A 20 7.66 1.99 14.35
N ALA A 21 6.54 2.11 13.64
CA ALA A 21 5.73 3.33 13.58
C ALA A 21 5.18 3.75 14.95
N ARG A 22 5.16 5.07 15.17
CA ARG A 22 4.66 5.74 16.38
C ARG A 22 3.60 6.79 16.11
N HIS A 23 3.69 7.52 15.00
CA HIS A 23 2.82 8.68 14.77
C HIS A 23 1.88 8.48 13.60
N HIS A 24 2.37 7.96 12.47
CA HIS A 24 1.51 7.74 11.31
C HIS A 24 1.95 6.56 10.44
N ILE A 25 0.96 5.93 9.81
CA ILE A 25 1.14 4.96 8.72
C ILE A 25 0.26 5.34 7.55
N ASP A 26 0.84 5.48 6.36
CA ASP A 26 0.11 5.71 5.11
C ASP A 26 0.39 4.56 4.12
N VAL A 27 -0.67 3.96 3.59
CA VAL A 27 -0.60 2.88 2.59
C VAL A 27 -1.37 3.28 1.35
N LEU A 28 -0.70 3.41 0.21
CA LEU A 28 -1.30 3.63 -1.10
C LEU A 28 -0.91 2.51 -2.05
N VAL A 29 -1.91 1.72 -2.44
CA VAL A 29 -1.71 0.51 -3.24
C VAL A 29 -2.88 0.32 -4.19
N TYR A 30 -2.68 -0.47 -5.24
CA TYR A 30 -3.84 -1.13 -5.86
C TYR A 30 -4.36 -2.26 -4.96
N ALA A 31 -3.49 -3.16 -4.50
CA ALA A 31 -3.93 -4.30 -3.68
C ALA A 31 -2.95 -4.71 -2.58
N ALA A 32 -1.68 -4.92 -2.91
CA ALA A 32 -0.63 -5.38 -1.97
C ALA A 32 -1.01 -6.62 -1.10
N VAL A 33 -1.83 -7.54 -1.64
CA VAL A 33 -2.31 -8.75 -0.93
C VAL A 33 -1.18 -9.61 -0.37
N PHE A 34 0.02 -9.56 -0.98
CA PHE A 34 1.19 -10.29 -0.51
C PHE A 34 1.53 -9.99 0.96
N LEU A 35 1.19 -8.80 1.49
CA LEU A 35 1.43 -8.47 2.89
C LEU A 35 0.53 -9.29 3.83
N HIS A 36 -0.75 -9.43 3.51
CA HIS A 36 -1.67 -10.29 4.29
C HIS A 36 -1.35 -11.77 4.15
N GLU A 37 -0.91 -12.20 2.96
CA GLU A 37 -0.51 -13.60 2.72
C GLU A 37 0.77 -13.97 3.49
N ALA A 38 1.78 -13.10 3.44
CA ALA A 38 3.07 -13.35 4.09
C ALA A 38 3.03 -13.05 5.60
N TYR A 39 2.17 -12.14 6.04
CA TYR A 39 2.02 -11.76 7.44
C TYR A 39 0.53 -11.69 7.84
N PRO A 40 -0.10 -12.84 8.17
CA PRO A 40 -1.52 -12.90 8.52
C PRO A 40 -1.93 -12.01 9.70
N ARG A 41 -0.98 -11.62 10.56
CA ARG A 41 -1.18 -10.71 11.70
C ARG A 41 -1.09 -9.22 11.34
N LEU A 42 -1.07 -8.87 10.05
CA LEU A 42 -0.95 -7.46 9.62
C LEU A 42 -2.05 -6.58 10.22
N ASN A 43 -3.30 -7.05 10.22
CA ASN A 43 -4.41 -6.30 10.79
C ASN A 43 -4.24 -6.10 12.30
N ASP A 44 -3.82 -7.13 13.05
CA ASP A 44 -3.53 -7.01 14.48
C ASP A 44 -2.46 -5.95 14.74
N LEU A 45 -1.39 -5.96 13.92
CA LEU A 45 -0.31 -4.97 14.03
C LEU A 45 -0.84 -3.54 13.82
N LEU A 46 -1.65 -3.31 12.79
CA LEU A 46 -2.23 -1.99 12.53
C LEU A 46 -3.17 -1.55 13.66
N ILE A 47 -3.98 -2.47 14.21
CA ILE A 47 -4.83 -2.20 15.38
C ILE A 47 -3.99 -1.84 16.60
N GLU A 48 -2.91 -2.57 16.87
CA GLU A 48 -1.97 -2.29 17.97
C GLU A 48 -1.33 -0.91 17.81
N ARG A 49 -0.88 -0.55 16.60
CA ARG A 49 -0.32 0.79 16.31
C ARG A 49 -1.36 1.89 16.51
N ALA A 50 -2.57 1.70 16.00
CA ALA A 50 -3.66 2.66 16.17
C ALA A 50 -4.03 2.85 17.65
N GLY A 51 -4.12 1.74 18.41
CA GLY A 51 -4.34 1.76 19.86
C GLY A 51 -3.23 2.46 20.66
N ALA A 52 -2.00 2.50 20.12
CA ALA A 52 -0.88 3.27 20.67
C ALA A 52 -0.88 4.75 20.25
N GLY A 53 -1.88 5.21 19.50
CA GLY A 53 -2.03 6.61 19.06
C GLY A 53 -1.52 6.91 17.65
N CYS A 54 -1.13 5.90 16.87
CA CYS A 54 -0.74 6.07 15.47
C CYS A 54 -1.96 6.35 14.58
N SER A 55 -1.89 7.38 13.73
CA SER A 55 -2.92 7.61 12.70
C SER A 55 -2.63 6.77 11.46
N ILE A 56 -3.59 5.99 10.99
CA ILE A 56 -3.40 5.04 9.89
C ILE A 56 -4.36 5.34 8.76
N ARG A 57 -3.83 5.50 7.54
CA ARG A 57 -4.61 5.78 6.33
C ARG A 57 -4.28 4.75 5.26
N ILE A 58 -5.32 4.07 4.76
CA ILE A 58 -5.17 2.99 3.78
C ILE A 58 -6.00 3.31 2.55
N ALA A 59 -5.36 3.44 1.40
CA ALA A 59 -5.96 3.69 0.11
C ALA A 59 -5.73 2.50 -0.83
N VAL A 60 -6.82 1.78 -1.12
CA VAL A 60 -6.84 0.59 -1.99
C VAL A 60 -7.40 0.94 -3.36
N GLY A 61 -6.94 0.27 -4.42
CA GLY A 61 -7.46 0.46 -5.76
C GLY A 61 -8.94 0.13 -5.87
N ASP A 62 -9.70 0.98 -6.54
CA ASP A 62 -11.07 0.69 -6.92
C ASP A 62 -11.09 -0.31 -8.09
N ALA A 63 -11.53 -1.53 -7.79
CA ALA A 63 -11.62 -2.65 -8.72
C ALA A 63 -12.51 -2.38 -9.94
N ASP A 64 -13.42 -1.40 -9.86
CA ASP A 64 -14.34 -1.04 -10.93
C ASP A 64 -13.87 0.21 -11.70
N SER A 65 -12.71 0.76 -11.37
CA SER A 65 -12.13 1.90 -12.09
C SER A 65 -11.46 1.49 -13.40
N ALA A 66 -11.48 2.40 -14.39
CA ALA A 66 -10.82 2.17 -15.66
C ALA A 66 -9.29 2.02 -15.52
N ASN A 67 -8.68 2.77 -14.59
CA ASN A 67 -7.23 2.75 -14.38
C ASN A 67 -6.74 1.43 -13.77
N VAL A 68 -7.51 0.85 -12.84
CA VAL A 68 -7.20 -0.47 -12.27
C VAL A 68 -7.35 -1.56 -13.34
N ARG A 69 -8.43 -1.54 -14.14
CA ARG A 69 -8.60 -2.49 -15.26
C ARG A 69 -7.46 -2.39 -16.28
N GLN A 70 -7.13 -1.18 -16.69
CA GLN A 70 -6.02 -0.92 -17.61
C GLN A 70 -4.70 -1.50 -17.09
N ARG A 71 -4.39 -1.29 -15.80
CA ARG A 71 -3.21 -1.89 -15.18
C ARG A 71 -3.26 -3.42 -15.18
N GLY A 72 -4.44 -4.01 -14.99
CA GLY A 72 -4.66 -5.46 -15.07
C GLY A 72 -4.29 -6.03 -16.43
N ASP A 73 -4.75 -5.38 -17.50
CA ASP A 73 -4.43 -5.76 -18.88
C ASP A 73 -2.93 -5.65 -19.17
N GLU A 74 -2.24 -4.67 -18.58
CA GLU A 74 -0.81 -4.46 -18.74
C GLU A 74 0.07 -5.51 -18.05
N GLU A 75 -0.32 -6.06 -16.89
CA GLU A 75 0.53 -6.98 -16.10
C GLU A 75 0.73 -8.37 -16.73
N LYS A 76 -0.05 -8.73 -17.78
CA LYS A 76 0.06 -9.97 -18.58
C LYS A 76 0.11 -11.29 -17.75
N PHE A 77 -0.26 -11.29 -16.47
CA PHE A 77 -0.12 -12.44 -15.56
C PHE A 77 -1.15 -12.44 -14.41
N GLY A 78 -1.81 -13.58 -14.15
CA GLY A 78 -2.66 -13.82 -12.97
C GLY A 78 -4.17 -13.55 -13.13
N HIS A 79 -4.90 -13.56 -12.01
CA HIS A 79 -6.38 -13.43 -11.93
C HIS A 79 -6.93 -11.99 -12.01
N GLY A 80 -6.20 -11.08 -12.66
CA GLY A 80 -6.52 -9.65 -12.73
C GLY A 80 -6.15 -8.90 -11.45
N ILE A 81 -5.81 -7.61 -11.58
CA ILE A 81 -5.52 -6.74 -10.44
C ILE A 81 -6.81 -6.35 -9.69
N GLU A 82 -7.94 -6.34 -10.38
CA GLU A 82 -9.28 -6.07 -9.88
C GLU A 82 -9.69 -7.06 -8.79
N SER A 83 -9.50 -8.36 -9.04
CA SER A 83 -9.78 -9.42 -8.05
C SER A 83 -8.91 -9.25 -6.80
N ARG A 84 -7.65 -8.86 -6.98
CA ARG A 84 -6.72 -8.58 -5.88
C ARG A 84 -7.12 -7.32 -5.11
N CYS A 85 -7.58 -6.27 -5.77
CA CYS A 85 -8.14 -5.08 -5.12
C CYS A 85 -9.35 -5.42 -4.24
N ARG A 86 -10.28 -6.25 -4.76
CA ARG A 86 -11.44 -6.73 -3.98
C ARG A 86 -11.01 -7.55 -2.77
N LEU A 87 -10.03 -8.45 -2.94
CA LEU A 87 -9.50 -9.27 -1.84
C LEU A 87 -8.79 -8.41 -0.78
N ALA A 88 -7.94 -7.47 -1.18
CA ALA A 88 -7.29 -6.53 -0.27
C ALA A 88 -8.32 -5.73 0.53
N LEU A 89 -9.38 -5.25 -0.14
CA LEU A 89 -10.45 -4.52 0.52
C LEU A 89 -11.20 -5.40 1.53
N LEU A 90 -11.45 -6.68 1.22
CA LEU A 90 -12.04 -7.63 2.18
C LEU A 90 -11.17 -7.81 3.44
N HIS A 91 -9.84 -7.86 3.28
CA HIS A 91 -8.94 -7.93 4.43
C HIS A 91 -8.95 -6.65 5.28
N TYR A 92 -9.02 -5.46 4.67
CA TYR A 92 -8.97 -4.19 5.41
C TYR A 92 -10.31 -3.74 5.98
N ARG A 93 -11.46 -4.16 5.43
CA ARG A 93 -12.80 -3.76 5.92
C ARG A 93 -13.00 -3.89 7.44
N PRO A 94 -12.60 -5.00 8.11
CA PRO A 94 -12.73 -5.11 9.56
C PRO A 94 -12.05 -4.00 10.36
N LEU A 95 -11.03 -3.34 9.79
CA LEU A 95 -10.30 -2.24 10.45
C LEU A 95 -11.11 -0.94 10.53
N GLN A 96 -12.18 -0.78 9.74
CA GLN A 96 -13.01 0.43 9.76
C GLN A 96 -13.66 0.72 11.12
N ALA A 97 -13.83 -0.31 11.96
CA ALA A 97 -14.35 -0.17 13.31
C ALA A 97 -13.28 0.29 14.33
N THR A 98 -12.01 0.40 13.93
CA THR A 98 -10.88 0.75 14.81
C THR A 98 -10.63 2.26 14.76
N PRO A 99 -10.79 3.00 15.88
CA PRO A 99 -10.44 4.41 15.94
C PRO A 99 -8.99 4.65 15.53
N GLY A 100 -8.76 5.69 14.73
CA GLY A 100 -7.44 6.02 14.21
C GLY A 100 -7.06 5.31 12.91
N ILE A 101 -7.93 4.43 12.38
CA ILE A 101 -7.74 3.81 11.05
C ILE A 101 -8.81 4.32 10.08
N GLU A 102 -8.37 4.90 8.96
CA GLU A 102 -9.21 5.31 7.85
C GLU A 102 -8.94 4.46 6.61
N LEU A 103 -10.02 4.06 5.94
CA LEU A 103 -9.96 3.24 4.72
C LEU A 103 -10.68 3.94 3.56
N ARG A 104 -9.98 4.09 2.44
CA ARG A 104 -10.51 4.65 1.19
C ARG A 104 -10.23 3.73 0.01
N THR A 105 -11.08 3.85 -1.01
CA THR A 105 -10.77 3.39 -2.37
C THR A 105 -10.35 4.57 -3.24
N HIS A 106 -9.48 4.33 -4.21
CA HIS A 106 -9.06 5.36 -5.17
C HIS A 106 -9.10 4.83 -6.60
N ALA A 107 -9.32 5.73 -7.56
CA ALA A 107 -9.39 5.40 -8.99
C ALA A 107 -8.19 5.97 -9.77
N THR A 108 -7.09 6.32 -9.10
CA THR A 108 -5.96 7.00 -9.74
C THR A 108 -5.07 6.04 -10.54
N THR A 109 -4.37 6.57 -11.54
CA THR A 109 -3.26 5.85 -12.17
C THR A 109 -2.07 5.88 -11.22
N LEU A 110 -1.55 4.71 -10.86
CA LEU A 110 -0.39 4.60 -9.96
C LEU A 110 0.88 4.23 -10.70
N TYR A 111 1.88 5.11 -10.61
CA TYR A 111 3.25 4.85 -11.04
C TYR A 111 4.08 4.11 -9.97
N ASN A 112 3.60 4.12 -8.73
CA ASN A 112 4.21 3.44 -7.60
C ASN A 112 3.13 3.17 -6.53
N SER A 113 3.43 2.22 -5.65
CA SER A 113 2.75 2.07 -4.37
C SER A 113 3.62 2.70 -3.27
N ILE A 114 2.98 3.27 -2.25
CA ILE A 114 3.64 3.93 -1.13
C ILE A 114 3.27 3.21 0.17
N PHE A 115 4.28 2.91 0.97
CA PHE A 115 4.12 2.45 2.35
C PHE A 115 4.99 3.33 3.24
N ARG A 116 4.36 4.26 3.95
CA ARG A 116 5.04 5.23 4.83
C ARG A 116 4.76 4.89 6.27
N ALA A 117 5.78 4.97 7.11
CA ALA A 117 5.66 4.96 8.55
C ALA A 117 6.60 6.02 9.13
N ASP A 118 6.04 7.05 9.77
CA ASP A 118 6.82 8.15 10.32
C ASP A 118 7.75 8.83 9.27
N GLU A 119 9.06 8.73 9.49
CA GLU A 119 10.09 9.31 8.63
C GLU A 119 10.71 8.29 7.67
N GLU A 120 10.14 7.08 7.59
CA GLU A 120 10.57 5.99 6.71
C GLU A 120 9.48 5.70 5.66
N MET A 121 9.90 5.46 4.42
CA MET A 121 8.97 5.21 3.31
C MET A 121 9.54 4.18 2.34
N LEU A 122 8.73 3.17 2.03
CA LEU A 122 8.97 2.22 0.96
C LEU A 122 8.16 2.63 -0.27
N VAL A 123 8.84 2.96 -1.35
CA VAL A 123 8.24 3.30 -2.65
C VAL A 123 8.43 2.11 -3.58
N ASN A 124 7.35 1.38 -3.85
CA ASN A 124 7.38 0.25 -4.77
C ASN A 124 7.07 0.75 -6.19
N ALA A 125 8.13 0.91 -7.01
CA ALA A 125 8.04 1.52 -8.33
C ALA A 125 7.41 0.55 -9.33
N HIS A 126 6.26 0.89 -9.90
CA HIS A 126 5.57 0.02 -10.83
C HIS A 126 6.32 -0.04 -12.17
N ILE A 127 6.59 -1.25 -12.65
CA ILE A 127 7.18 -1.50 -13.96
C ILE A 127 6.08 -1.97 -14.91
N TRP A 128 6.03 -1.37 -16.10
CA TRP A 128 5.09 -1.78 -17.15
C TRP A 128 5.31 -3.25 -17.52
N GLY A 129 4.23 -4.04 -17.63
CA GLY A 129 4.35 -5.47 -17.95
C GLY A 129 4.80 -6.36 -16.79
N MET A 130 5.04 -5.82 -15.60
CA MET A 130 5.53 -6.57 -14.44
C MET A 130 4.53 -6.50 -13.29
N ASN A 131 4.28 -7.63 -12.64
CA ASN A 131 3.54 -7.68 -11.38
C ASN A 131 4.27 -6.86 -10.29
N ALA A 132 3.53 -6.00 -9.59
CA ALA A 132 4.08 -5.11 -8.55
C ALA A 132 4.94 -5.81 -7.48
N TYR A 133 4.62 -7.06 -7.12
CA TYR A 133 5.39 -7.85 -6.14
C TYR A 133 6.85 -8.11 -6.58
N ARG A 134 7.13 -8.12 -7.89
CA ARG A 134 8.48 -8.29 -8.43
C ARG A 134 9.17 -6.97 -8.73
N ALA A 135 8.45 -5.85 -8.59
CA ALA A 135 8.96 -4.55 -8.95
C ALA A 135 9.89 -4.01 -7.86
N PRO A 136 10.87 -3.16 -8.20
CA PRO A 136 11.84 -2.66 -7.24
C PRO A 136 11.17 -1.79 -6.18
N VAL A 137 11.81 -1.74 -5.01
CA VAL A 137 11.39 -0.92 -3.89
C VAL A 137 12.55 -0.01 -3.51
N TRP A 138 12.27 1.29 -3.36
CA TRP A 138 13.21 2.24 -2.79
C TRP A 138 12.83 2.50 -1.34
N HIS A 139 13.82 2.49 -0.46
CA HIS A 139 13.64 2.91 0.92
C HIS A 139 14.14 4.35 1.07
N LEU A 140 13.24 5.24 1.45
CA LEU A 140 13.49 6.66 1.65
C LEU A 140 13.36 6.98 3.13
N ARG A 141 14.35 7.71 3.65
CA ARG A 141 14.28 8.35 4.96
C ARG A 141 14.13 9.85 4.79
N ARG A 142 13.27 10.48 5.59
CA ARG A 142 13.15 11.93 5.64
C ARG A 142 14.38 12.52 6.33
N THR A 143 15.24 13.21 5.57
CA THR A 143 16.46 13.84 6.11
C THR A 143 16.45 15.37 6.02
N THR A 144 15.61 15.93 5.16
CA THR A 144 15.50 17.37 4.90
C THR A 144 14.07 17.71 4.53
N ASP A 145 13.59 18.89 4.91
CA ASP A 145 12.29 19.40 4.48
C ASP A 145 12.28 19.72 2.98
N GLY A 146 11.15 19.47 2.30
CA GLY A 146 10.95 19.73 0.88
C GLY A 146 11.70 18.77 -0.05
N GLY A 147 12.21 17.65 0.48
CA GLY A 147 12.96 16.65 -0.28
C GLY A 147 12.08 15.63 -1.00
N LEU A 148 12.73 14.57 -1.50
CA LEU A 148 12.06 13.48 -2.22
C LEU A 148 10.98 12.79 -1.39
N PHE A 149 11.24 12.59 -0.09
CA PHE A 149 10.26 12.02 0.84
C PHE A 149 8.96 12.84 0.89
N ASP A 150 9.10 14.17 1.01
CA ASP A 150 7.95 15.08 1.08
C ASP A 150 7.21 15.12 -0.26
N THR A 151 7.93 15.02 -1.38
CA THR A 151 7.30 14.92 -2.72
C THR A 151 6.41 13.68 -2.85
N TYR A 152 6.86 12.51 -2.38
CA TYR A 152 6.01 11.31 -2.36
C TYR A 152 4.87 11.40 -1.34
N THR A 153 5.10 12.09 -0.22
CA THR A 153 4.05 12.38 0.77
C THR A 153 2.94 13.25 0.16
N ASP A 154 3.31 14.31 -0.57
CA ASP A 154 2.35 15.17 -1.28
C ASP A 154 1.57 14.39 -2.35
N SER A 155 2.24 13.46 -3.05
CA SER A 155 1.58 12.54 -3.98
C SER A 155 0.58 11.63 -3.27
N PHE A 156 0.90 11.12 -2.08
CA PHE A 156 -0.05 10.36 -1.27
C PHE A 156 -1.27 11.22 -0.92
N GLU A 157 -1.05 12.44 -0.42
CA GLU A 157 -2.13 13.36 -0.04
C GLU A 157 -3.04 13.67 -1.23
N ALA A 158 -2.47 13.96 -2.41
CA ALA A 158 -3.26 14.23 -3.61
C ALA A 158 -4.18 13.06 -3.97
N VAL A 159 -3.70 11.82 -3.87
CA VAL A 159 -4.55 10.63 -4.07
C VAL A 159 -5.58 10.50 -2.95
N TRP A 160 -5.17 10.67 -1.70
CA TRP A 160 -6.03 10.55 -0.52
C TRP A 160 -7.24 11.49 -0.58
N GLN A 161 -7.04 12.75 -0.95
CA GLN A 161 -8.11 13.75 -1.06
C GLN A 161 -9.16 13.42 -2.11
N THR A 162 -8.79 12.67 -3.16
CA THR A 162 -9.72 12.21 -4.20
C THR A 162 -10.30 10.82 -3.93
N GLY A 163 -9.76 10.12 -2.93
CA GLY A 163 -10.22 8.80 -2.50
C GLY A 163 -11.62 8.85 -1.90
N ARG A 164 -12.40 7.80 -2.17
CA ARG A 164 -13.75 7.61 -1.61
C ARG A 164 -13.67 6.78 -0.33
N PRO A 165 -14.21 7.26 0.80
CA PRO A 165 -14.35 6.44 2.00
C PRO A 165 -15.02 5.11 1.67
N VAL A 166 -14.53 4.04 2.28
CA VAL A 166 -15.23 2.75 2.23
C VAL A 166 -16.42 2.87 3.18
N GLU A 167 -17.61 2.53 2.68
CA GLU A 167 -18.82 2.41 3.51
C GLU A 167 -19.01 0.94 3.93
N GLY A 168 -19.58 0.76 5.13
CA GLY A 168 -19.83 -0.55 5.73
C GLY A 168 -20.98 -1.31 5.09
#